data_AF-A0A7S2ITD4-F1
#
_entry.id   AF-A0A7S2ITD4-F1
#
_cell.length_a   1.000
_cell.length_b   1.000
_cell.length_c   1.000
_cell.angle_alpha   90.00
_cell.angle_beta   90.00
_cell.angle_gamma   90.00
#
_symmetry.space_group_name_H-M   'P 1'
#
loop_
_entity.id
_entity.type
_entity.pdbx_description
1 polymer ?
#
loop_
_entity_poly.entity_id
_entity_poly.type
_entity_poly.pdbx_seq_one_letter_code
_entity_poly.pdbx_strand_id
1 'polypeptide(L)'
;MAGMEEDSTNNYRIKDIVFFGSARRILLQSANGPCPLLALCNVLLLRNQLSISTDARYISFAELVDMVSSYLFDANARASGEEGSADMRQNLQSCLDILPRLNVGLDVNCKFGGPRDFEYTQELAVFDLLDICLFHGWVVSKQDSRAHEAFAHLSYNQVVEKIIAGHEAQARLTAQSEGQ
;
A
#
# COMPACT_ATOMS: atom_id res chain seq x y z
N MET A 1 35.08 9.67 -11.64
CA MET A 1 34.79 9.54 -10.21
C MET A 1 33.35 9.09 -10.09
N ALA A 2 33.11 7.82 -9.79
CA ALA A 2 31.75 7.33 -9.54
C ALA A 2 31.24 8.02 -8.27
N GLY A 3 30.15 8.78 -8.39
CA GLY A 3 29.48 9.35 -7.22
C GLY A 3 29.17 8.21 -6.26
N MET A 4 29.50 8.37 -4.99
CA MET A 4 29.09 7.42 -3.97
C MET A 4 27.56 7.42 -3.93
N GLU A 5 26.96 6.36 -4.47
CA GLU A 5 25.54 6.11 -4.36
C GLU A 5 25.23 5.86 -2.88
N GLU A 6 24.68 6.87 -2.23
CA GLU A 6 24.24 6.80 -0.85
C GLU A 6 22.76 6.40 -0.76
N ASP A 7 22.46 5.68 0.30
CA ASP A 7 21.11 5.27 0.67
C ASP A 7 20.22 6.51 0.88
N SER A 8 19.17 6.66 0.07
CA SER A 8 18.28 7.83 0.13
C SER A 8 16.85 7.46 -0.25
N THR A 9 15.90 8.42 -0.17
CA THR A 9 14.53 8.23 -0.65
C THR A 9 14.42 8.14 -2.18
N ASN A 10 15.52 8.42 -2.89
CA ASN A 10 15.59 8.39 -4.36
C ASN A 10 16.55 7.31 -4.88
N ASN A 11 17.23 6.57 -4.00
CA ASN A 11 18.17 5.53 -4.37
C ASN A 11 18.20 4.43 -3.30
N TYR A 12 17.90 3.20 -3.70
CA TYR A 12 17.68 2.10 -2.77
C TYR A 12 18.73 1.02 -2.94
N ARG A 13 19.33 0.60 -1.82
CA ARG A 13 20.29 -0.49 -1.82
C ARG A 13 19.65 -1.82 -2.16
N ILE A 14 20.36 -2.61 -2.96
CA ILE A 14 19.98 -3.96 -3.36
C ILE A 14 20.72 -4.97 -2.49
N LYS A 15 20.00 -5.99 -2.03
CA LYS A 15 20.54 -7.14 -1.30
C LYS A 15 20.28 -8.42 -2.06
N ASP A 16 21.35 -9.18 -2.28
CA ASP A 16 21.29 -10.55 -2.79
C ASP A 16 20.86 -11.51 -1.66
N ILE A 17 19.89 -12.38 -1.95
CA ILE A 17 19.40 -13.41 -1.03
C ILE A 17 19.19 -14.73 -1.78
N VAL A 18 19.03 -15.81 -1.02
CA VAL A 18 18.50 -17.08 -1.54
C VAL A 18 17.07 -17.24 -1.02
N PHE A 19 16.12 -17.43 -1.94
CA PHE A 19 14.71 -17.60 -1.62
C PHE A 19 14.16 -18.82 -2.36
N PHE A 20 13.65 -19.80 -1.60
CA PHE A 20 13.24 -21.11 -2.11
C PHE A 20 14.29 -21.77 -3.03
N GLY A 21 15.57 -21.70 -2.62
CA GLY A 21 16.69 -22.32 -3.35
C GLY A 21 17.18 -21.55 -4.57
N SER A 22 16.52 -20.45 -4.95
CA SER A 22 16.90 -19.61 -6.10
C SER A 22 17.51 -18.30 -5.64
N ALA A 23 18.50 -17.80 -6.38
CA ALA A 23 19.03 -16.46 -6.17
C ALA A 23 17.96 -15.41 -6.45
N ARG A 24 17.73 -14.51 -5.50
CA ARG A 24 16.81 -13.36 -5.61
C ARG A 24 17.53 -12.09 -5.17
N ARG A 25 16.99 -10.95 -5.62
CA ARG A 25 17.40 -9.64 -5.15
C ARG A 25 16.22 -8.97 -4.45
N ILE A 26 16.48 -8.27 -3.36
CA ILE A 26 15.48 -7.47 -2.65
C ILE A 26 16.02 -6.06 -2.45
N LEU A 27 15.10 -5.10 -2.32
CA LEU A 27 15.38 -3.71 -2.04
C LEU A 27 15.33 -3.47 -0.53
N LEU A 28 16.32 -2.74 -0.04
CA LEU A 28 16.41 -2.32 1.35
C LEU A 28 15.88 -0.90 1.51
N GLN A 29 15.25 -0.65 2.66
CA GLN A 29 14.80 0.68 3.03
C GLN A 29 15.90 1.38 3.83
N SER A 30 16.28 2.58 3.37
CA SER A 30 17.32 3.43 3.97
C SER A 30 16.78 4.43 4.99
N ALA A 31 15.59 4.99 4.75
CA ALA A 31 14.93 6.00 5.59
C ALA A 31 13.40 5.81 5.65
N ASN A 32 12.72 6.46 6.60
CA ASN A 32 11.25 6.48 6.67
C ASN A 32 10.67 7.20 5.44
N GLY A 33 9.88 6.51 4.60
CA GLY A 33 9.29 7.08 3.38
C GLY A 33 8.79 6.03 2.37
N PRO A 34 9.68 5.40 1.60
CA PRO A 34 9.34 4.58 0.43
C PRO A 34 8.73 3.19 0.71
N CYS A 35 8.30 2.92 1.95
CA CYS A 35 7.93 1.57 2.41
C CYS A 35 6.90 0.88 1.50
N PRO A 36 5.80 1.55 1.05
CA PRO A 36 4.79 0.89 0.20
C PRO A 36 5.35 0.44 -1.15
N LEU A 37 6.13 1.29 -1.82
CA LEU A 37 6.73 0.96 -3.12
C LEU A 37 7.74 -0.18 -2.99
N LEU A 38 8.62 -0.13 -1.99
CA LEU A 38 9.62 -1.18 -1.77
C LEU A 38 8.97 -2.52 -1.41
N ALA A 39 7.91 -2.51 -0.60
CA ALA A 39 7.15 -3.72 -0.26
C ALA A 39 6.55 -4.36 -1.52
N LEU A 40 5.89 -3.57 -2.36
CA LEU A 40 5.34 -3.99 -3.65
C LEU A 40 6.43 -4.57 -4.57
N CYS A 41 7.54 -3.83 -4.75
CA CYS A 41 8.63 -4.26 -5.62
C CYS A 41 9.29 -5.55 -5.13
N ASN A 42 9.48 -5.69 -3.81
CA ASN A 42 10.02 -6.90 -3.22
C ASN A 42 9.13 -8.12 -3.46
N VAL A 43 7.80 -7.97 -3.42
CA VAL A 43 6.88 -9.06 -3.78
C VAL A 43 7.12 -9.49 -5.24
N LEU A 44 7.19 -8.55 -6.17
CA LEU A 44 7.41 -8.85 -7.59
C LEU A 44 8.81 -9.47 -7.85
N LEU A 45 9.86 -8.98 -7.19
CA LEU A 45 11.21 -9.53 -7.28
C LEU A 45 11.27 -10.97 -6.75
N LEU A 46 10.64 -11.24 -5.61
CA LEU A 46 10.56 -12.58 -5.02
C LEU A 46 9.76 -13.55 -5.90
N ARG A 47 8.73 -13.05 -6.59
CA ARG A 47 7.93 -13.79 -7.59
C ARG A 47 8.62 -13.96 -8.95
N ASN A 48 9.84 -13.44 -9.14
CA ASN A 48 10.53 -13.41 -10.45
C ASN A 48 9.81 -12.61 -11.54
N GLN A 49 8.96 -11.66 -11.16
CA GLN A 49 8.20 -10.82 -12.07
C GLN A 49 8.98 -9.55 -12.46
N LEU A 50 9.88 -9.10 -11.57
CA LEU A 50 10.88 -8.08 -11.85
C LEU A 50 12.29 -8.70 -11.78
N SER A 51 13.22 -8.13 -12.55
CA SER A 51 14.63 -8.52 -12.55
C SER A 51 15.50 -7.27 -12.57
N ILE A 52 16.52 -7.26 -11.72
CA ILE A 52 17.52 -6.18 -11.63
C ILE A 52 18.87 -6.78 -12.01
N SER A 53 19.63 -6.07 -12.85
CA SER A 53 20.98 -6.47 -13.29
C SER A 53 21.83 -6.88 -12.10
N THR A 54 22.56 -8.00 -12.20
CA THR A 54 23.41 -8.55 -11.13
C THR A 54 24.54 -7.61 -10.69
N ASP A 55 24.96 -6.73 -11.58
CA ASP A 55 26.06 -5.79 -11.34
C ASP A 55 25.61 -4.56 -10.53
N ALA A 56 24.29 -4.29 -10.50
CA ALA A 56 23.73 -3.18 -9.75
C ALA A 56 23.81 -3.43 -8.23
N ARG A 57 24.17 -2.39 -7.47
CA ARG A 57 24.16 -2.37 -6.00
C ARG A 57 23.12 -1.42 -5.42
N TYR A 58 22.71 -0.45 -6.22
CA TYR A 58 21.58 0.43 -5.96
C TYR A 58 20.66 0.47 -7.17
N ILE A 59 19.44 0.95 -6.96
CA ILE A 59 18.48 1.29 -8.00
C ILE A 59 17.81 2.61 -7.63
N SER A 60 17.69 3.50 -8.62
CA SER A 60 17.02 4.78 -8.39
C SER A 60 15.51 4.61 -8.31
N PHE A 61 14.86 5.56 -7.65
CA PHE A 61 13.40 5.61 -7.59
C PHE A 61 12.76 5.68 -8.99
N ALA A 62 13.33 6.47 -9.90
CA ALA A 62 12.83 6.60 -11.27
C ALA A 62 12.89 5.26 -12.01
N GLU A 63 14.03 4.57 -11.98
CA GLU A 63 14.18 3.25 -12.59
C GLU A 63 13.20 2.23 -12.01
N LEU A 64 12.97 2.28 -10.69
CA LEU A 64 12.02 1.38 -10.04
C LEU A 64 10.58 1.63 -10.50
N VAL A 65 10.16 2.89 -10.59
CA VAL A 65 8.84 3.28 -11.11
C VAL A 65 8.69 2.85 -12.55
N ASP A 66 9.70 3.05 -13.40
CA ASP A 66 9.67 2.65 -14.81
C ASP A 66 9.54 1.12 -14.97
N MET A 67 10.26 0.36 -14.16
CA MET A 67 10.18 -1.11 -14.14
C MET A 67 8.79 -1.60 -13.74
N VAL A 68 8.22 -1.06 -12.66
CA VAL A 68 6.88 -1.43 -12.19
C VAL A 68 5.82 -1.02 -13.22
N SER A 69 5.93 0.19 -13.78
CA SER A 69 5.01 0.70 -14.80
C SER A 69 4.99 -0.19 -16.05
N SER A 70 6.18 -0.56 -16.54
CA SER A 70 6.32 -1.47 -17.70
C SER A 70 5.73 -2.84 -17.41
N TYR A 71 6.01 -3.41 -16.23
CA TYR A 71 5.43 -4.69 -15.82
C TYR A 71 3.91 -4.64 -15.72
N LEU A 72 3.37 -3.56 -15.14
CA LEU A 72 1.93 -3.37 -14.96
C LEU A 72 1.23 -3.25 -16.32
N PHE A 73 1.84 -2.55 -17.28
CA PHE A 73 1.35 -2.49 -18.66
C PHE A 73 1.33 -3.88 -19.32
N ASP A 74 2.44 -4.62 -19.25
CA ASP A 74 2.56 -5.94 -19.87
C ASP A 74 1.63 -6.99 -19.26
N ALA A 75 1.51 -7.02 -17.94
CA ALA A 75 0.66 -7.96 -17.21
C ALA A 75 -0.82 -7.76 -17.57
N ASN A 76 -1.26 -6.50 -17.69
CA ASN A 76 -2.64 -6.15 -17.94
C ASN A 76 -2.99 -6.16 -19.44
N ALA A 77 -2.03 -5.91 -20.34
CA ALA A 77 -2.22 -6.10 -21.78
C ALA A 77 -2.51 -7.58 -22.11
N ARG A 78 -1.82 -8.52 -21.45
CA ARG A 78 -2.05 -9.96 -21.61
C ARG A 78 -3.40 -10.43 -21.08
N ALA A 79 -3.90 -9.77 -20.03
CA ALA A 79 -5.21 -10.09 -19.43
C ALA A 79 -6.40 -9.61 -20.27
N SER A 80 -6.19 -8.62 -21.15
CA SER A 80 -7.26 -7.84 -21.78
C SER A 80 -7.73 -8.35 -23.15
N GLY A 81 -6.98 -9.22 -23.84
CA GLY A 81 -7.24 -9.52 -25.25
C GLY A 81 -7.16 -8.26 -26.15
N GLU A 82 -7.50 -8.38 -27.44
CA GLU A 82 -7.42 -7.27 -28.41
C GLU A 82 -8.40 -6.10 -28.11
N GLU A 83 -9.40 -6.33 -27.26
CA GLU A 83 -10.43 -5.35 -26.86
C GLU A 83 -10.43 -5.13 -25.35
N GLY A 84 -9.30 -4.66 -24.79
CA GLY A 84 -9.29 -4.21 -23.41
C GLY A 84 -10.35 -3.13 -23.17
N SER A 85 -11.28 -3.39 -22.24
CA SER A 85 -12.34 -2.45 -21.85
C SER A 85 -11.75 -1.07 -21.57
N ALA A 86 -12.45 -0.01 -22.01
CA ALA A 86 -12.07 1.38 -21.73
C ALA A 86 -11.82 1.63 -20.23
N ASP A 87 -12.58 0.95 -19.37
CA ASP A 87 -12.45 1.01 -17.92
C ASP A 87 -11.09 0.49 -17.43
N MET A 88 -10.58 -0.58 -18.06
CA MET A 88 -9.29 -1.17 -17.71
C MET A 88 -8.13 -0.24 -18.09
N ARG A 89 -8.20 0.38 -19.27
CA ARG A 89 -7.20 1.37 -19.71
C ARG A 89 -7.21 2.59 -18.81
N GLN A 90 -8.38 3.03 -18.36
CA GLN A 90 -8.50 4.13 -17.41
C GLN A 90 -7.91 3.78 -16.05
N ASN A 91 -8.22 2.60 -15.51
CA ASN A 91 -7.64 2.11 -14.25
C ASN A 91 -6.11 1.98 -14.32
N LEU A 92 -5.60 1.49 -15.44
CA LEU A 92 -4.16 1.41 -15.73
C LEU A 92 -3.51 2.79 -15.68
N GLN A 93 -4.06 3.76 -16.41
CA GLN A 93 -3.52 5.13 -16.43
C GLN A 93 -3.53 5.76 -15.04
N SER A 94 -4.65 5.62 -14.30
CA SER A 94 -4.75 6.14 -12.93
C SER A 94 -3.72 5.51 -11.99
N CYS A 95 -3.39 4.22 -12.17
CA CYS A 95 -2.35 3.58 -11.36
C CYS A 95 -0.94 4.08 -11.67
N LEU A 96 -0.63 4.36 -12.95
CA LEU A 96 0.65 4.97 -13.34
C LEU A 96 0.85 6.34 -12.69
N ASP A 97 -0.22 7.13 -12.58
CA ASP A 97 -0.18 8.45 -11.92
C ASP A 97 0.03 8.34 -10.40
N ILE A 98 -0.31 7.19 -9.80
CA ILE A 98 -0.23 6.94 -8.36
C ILE A 98 1.11 6.34 -7.94
N LEU A 99 1.76 5.53 -8.79
CA LEU A 99 3.03 4.87 -8.46
C LEU A 99 4.06 5.84 -7.84
N PRO A 100 4.24 7.08 -8.34
CA PRO A 100 5.17 8.00 -7.73
C PRO A 100 4.81 8.42 -6.29
N ARG A 101 3.52 8.46 -5.96
CA ARG A 101 3.00 8.85 -4.63
C ARG A 101 3.36 7.83 -3.56
N LEU A 102 3.52 6.55 -3.93
CA LEU A 102 3.91 5.47 -3.01
C LEU A 102 5.31 5.66 -2.39
N ASN A 103 6.14 6.54 -2.96
CA ASN A 103 7.44 6.90 -2.39
C ASN A 103 7.34 7.79 -1.13
N VAL A 104 6.26 8.58 -1.05
CA VAL A 104 6.03 9.53 0.05
C VAL A 104 5.21 8.86 1.16
N GLY A 105 4.28 7.98 0.78
CA GLY A 105 3.46 7.22 1.71
C GLY A 105 2.19 6.68 1.04
N LEU A 106 1.50 5.79 1.73
CA LEU A 106 0.21 5.25 1.33
C LEU A 106 -0.78 5.54 2.46
N ASP A 107 -1.78 6.37 2.19
CA ASP A 107 -2.86 6.59 3.15
C ASP A 107 -3.82 5.40 3.06
N VAL A 108 -4.07 4.75 4.20
CA VAL A 108 -4.92 3.57 4.31
C VAL A 108 -5.94 3.78 5.40
N ASN A 109 -7.21 3.54 5.08
CA ASN A 109 -8.28 3.57 6.06
C ASN A 109 -8.80 2.15 6.27
N CYS A 110 -8.33 1.49 7.33
CA CYS A 110 -8.69 0.11 7.64
C CYS A 110 -10.09 0.06 8.30
N LYS A 111 -10.81 -1.03 8.09
CA LYS A 111 -11.99 -1.41 8.88
C LYS A 111 -11.63 -2.52 9.84
N PHE A 112 -12.42 -2.69 10.89
CA PHE A 112 -12.03 -3.58 11.99
C PHE A 112 -12.62 -5.01 11.88
N GLY A 113 -13.41 -5.29 10.85
CA GLY A 113 -14.15 -6.56 10.70
C GLY A 113 -13.29 -7.77 10.31
N GLY A 114 -12.22 -7.55 9.56
CA GLY A 114 -11.39 -8.61 9.01
C GLY A 114 -10.06 -8.07 8.46
N PRO A 115 -9.06 -8.94 8.25
CA PRO A 115 -7.68 -8.53 7.96
C PRO A 115 -7.47 -7.96 6.54
N ARG A 116 -8.49 -7.98 5.69
CA ARG A 116 -8.45 -7.45 4.31
C ARG A 116 -9.39 -6.26 4.14
N ASP A 117 -10.00 -5.79 5.21
CA ASP A 117 -11.09 -4.83 5.11
C ASP A 117 -10.51 -3.42 5.15
N PHE A 118 -10.45 -2.78 3.98
CA PHE A 118 -10.08 -1.37 3.85
C PHE A 118 -11.23 -0.59 3.22
N GLU A 119 -11.29 0.72 3.43
CA GLU A 119 -11.99 1.57 2.49
C GLU A 119 -11.21 1.62 1.19
N TYR A 120 -11.91 1.44 0.08
CA TYR A 120 -11.31 1.47 -1.24
C TYR A 120 -10.82 2.89 -1.56
N THR A 121 -9.54 3.00 -1.88
CA THR A 121 -8.95 4.22 -2.44
C THR A 121 -8.26 3.87 -3.76
N GLN A 122 -8.01 4.88 -4.59
CA GLN A 122 -7.30 4.65 -5.86
C GLN A 122 -5.89 4.10 -5.62
N GLU A 123 -5.27 4.48 -4.50
CA GLU A 123 -3.93 4.03 -4.14
C GLU A 123 -3.87 2.55 -3.75
N LEU A 124 -4.99 1.96 -3.34
CA LEU A 124 -5.09 0.53 -3.11
C LEU A 124 -5.24 -0.27 -4.41
N ALA A 125 -5.80 0.35 -5.47
CA ALA A 125 -6.05 -0.31 -6.75
C ALA A 125 -4.76 -0.82 -7.42
N VAL A 126 -3.61 -0.18 -7.17
CA VAL A 126 -2.32 -0.63 -7.70
C VAL A 126 -1.94 -2.03 -7.20
N PHE A 127 -2.32 -2.39 -5.97
CA PHE A 127 -2.06 -3.71 -5.42
C PHE A 127 -2.94 -4.76 -6.10
N ASP A 128 -4.20 -4.43 -6.37
CA ASP A 128 -5.12 -5.32 -7.08
C ASP A 128 -4.65 -5.57 -8.53
N LEU A 129 -4.22 -4.53 -9.25
CA LEU A 129 -3.68 -4.67 -10.63
C LEU A 129 -2.37 -5.46 -10.72
N LEU A 130 -1.64 -5.57 -9.62
CA LEU A 130 -0.41 -6.35 -9.51
C LEU A 130 -0.62 -7.74 -8.90
N ASP A 131 -1.87 -8.11 -8.60
CA ASP A 131 -2.23 -9.35 -7.90
C ASP A 131 -1.48 -9.50 -6.56
N ILE A 132 -1.47 -8.42 -5.78
CA ILE A 132 -0.86 -8.34 -4.45
C ILE A 132 -1.96 -8.08 -3.43
N CYS A 133 -2.13 -9.00 -2.48
CA CYS A 133 -3.09 -8.82 -1.39
C CYS A 133 -2.51 -7.91 -0.30
N LEU A 134 -3.23 -6.85 0.05
CA LEU A 134 -2.95 -6.04 1.24
C LEU A 134 -3.66 -6.59 2.47
N PHE A 135 -2.98 -6.55 3.62
CA PHE A 135 -3.52 -7.02 4.90
C PHE A 135 -3.23 -6.04 6.04
N HIS A 136 -4.05 -6.07 7.08
CA HIS A 136 -3.79 -5.43 8.37
C HIS A 136 -4.17 -6.37 9.54
N GLY A 137 -3.56 -6.14 10.71
CA GLY A 137 -3.82 -6.90 11.94
C GLY A 137 -4.81 -6.22 12.90
N TRP A 138 -5.27 -5.02 12.57
CA TRP A 138 -6.15 -4.23 13.43
C TRP A 138 -7.61 -4.70 13.31
N VAL A 139 -7.91 -5.83 13.95
CA VAL A 139 -9.21 -6.51 13.85
C VAL A 139 -9.83 -6.63 15.23
N VAL A 140 -11.11 -6.30 15.36
CA VAL A 140 -11.84 -6.43 16.63
C VAL A 140 -12.18 -7.91 16.88
N SER A 141 -11.88 -8.40 18.08
CA SER A 141 -12.11 -9.80 18.45
C SER A 141 -13.59 -10.14 18.38
N LYS A 142 -13.93 -11.25 17.70
CA LYS A 142 -15.30 -11.80 17.66
C LYS A 142 -15.80 -12.32 19.00
N GLN A 143 -14.92 -12.48 19.99
CA GLN A 143 -15.28 -12.90 21.34
C GLN A 143 -15.89 -11.75 22.16
N ASP A 144 -15.56 -10.50 21.82
CA ASP A 144 -16.22 -9.32 22.39
C ASP A 144 -17.37 -8.91 21.46
N SER A 145 -18.55 -9.49 21.67
CA SER A 145 -19.72 -9.25 20.82
C SER A 145 -20.11 -7.78 20.75
N ARG A 146 -20.01 -7.06 21.89
CA ARG A 146 -20.36 -5.64 21.98
C ARG A 146 -19.40 -4.78 21.16
N ALA A 147 -18.10 -4.98 21.32
CA ALA A 147 -17.11 -4.25 20.53
C ALA A 147 -17.19 -4.63 19.05
N HIS A 148 -17.40 -5.92 18.74
CA HIS A 148 -17.52 -6.39 17.37
C HIS A 148 -18.73 -5.76 16.66
N GLU A 149 -19.91 -5.78 17.27
CA GLU A 149 -21.11 -5.16 16.70
C GLU A 149 -20.92 -3.65 16.48
N ALA A 150 -20.29 -2.96 17.45
CA ALA A 150 -20.07 -1.52 17.38
C ALA A 150 -19.05 -1.10 16.31
N PHE A 151 -17.95 -1.87 16.13
CA PHE A 151 -16.79 -1.40 15.37
C PHE A 151 -16.51 -2.18 14.08
N ALA A 152 -16.95 -3.43 13.92
CA ALA A 152 -16.50 -4.29 12.82
C ALA A 152 -16.78 -3.71 11.42
N HIS A 153 -17.88 -2.99 11.26
CA HIS A 153 -18.28 -2.40 9.97
C HIS A 153 -17.74 -0.97 9.75
N LEU A 154 -17.11 -0.38 10.76
CA LEU A 154 -16.61 0.99 10.71
C LEU A 154 -15.16 1.02 10.26
N SER A 155 -14.79 2.07 9.54
CA SER A 155 -13.39 2.41 9.28
C SER A 155 -12.76 3.20 10.41
N TYR A 156 -11.43 3.29 10.43
CA TYR A 156 -10.70 4.11 11.39
C TYR A 156 -11.22 5.55 11.43
N ASN A 157 -11.38 6.19 10.26
CA ASN A 157 -11.87 7.57 10.18
C ASN A 157 -13.29 7.70 10.78
N GLN A 158 -14.19 6.77 10.45
CA GLN A 158 -15.55 6.76 11.01
C GLN A 158 -15.57 6.56 12.52
N VAL A 159 -14.66 5.76 13.07
CA VAL A 159 -14.52 5.59 14.52
C VAL A 159 -14.04 6.89 15.18
N VAL A 160 -13.04 7.56 14.60
CA VAL A 160 -12.55 8.85 15.11
C VAL A 160 -13.66 9.90 15.12
N GLU A 161 -14.43 10.03 14.04
CA GLU A 161 -15.58 10.93 13.96
C GLU A 161 -16.62 10.64 15.05
N LYS A 162 -16.96 9.36 15.26
CA LYS A 162 -17.91 8.95 16.31
C LYS A 162 -17.41 9.26 17.71
N ILE A 163 -16.12 9.11 17.98
CA ILE A 163 -15.52 9.45 19.28
C ILE A 163 -15.65 10.95 19.55
N ILE A 164 -15.35 11.78 18.55
CA ILE A 164 -15.48 13.24 18.65
C ILE A 164 -16.93 13.63 18.91
N ALA A 165 -17.87 13.13 18.11
CA ALA A 165 -19.30 13.41 18.29
C ALA A 165 -19.82 12.95 19.66
N GLY A 166 -19.30 11.82 20.18
CA GLY A 166 -19.59 11.33 21.53
C GLY A 166 -19.13 12.29 22.61
N HIS A 167 -17.91 12.80 22.53
CA HIS A 167 -17.39 13.79 23.49
C HIS A 167 -18.19 15.10 23.45
N GLU A 168 -18.55 15.59 22.27
CA GLU A 168 -19.36 16.81 22.12
C GLU A 168 -20.79 16.66 22.67
N ALA A 169 -21.40 15.48 22.49
CA ALA A 169 -22.69 15.18 23.08
C ALA A 169 -22.61 15.13 24.61
N GLN A 170 -21.56 14.49 25.15
CA GLN A 170 -21.34 14.41 26.60
C GLN A 170 -21.13 15.80 27.22
N ALA A 171 -20.33 16.67 26.59
CA ALA A 171 -20.11 18.03 27.06
C ALA A 171 -21.40 18.86 27.12
N ARG A 172 -22.28 18.73 26.11
CA ARG A 172 -23.58 19.40 26.09
C ARG A 172 -24.52 18.93 27.20
N LEU A 173 -24.55 17.63 27.47
CA LEU A 173 -25.36 17.06 28.55
C LEU A 173 -24.89 17.55 29.92
N THR A 174 -23.58 17.60 30.16
CA THR A 174 -23.02 18.12 31.42
C THR A 174 -23.38 19.59 31.60
N ALA A 175 -23.21 20.43 30.57
CA ALA A 175 -23.55 21.85 30.64
C ALA A 175 -25.05 22.13 30.88
N GLN A 176 -25.94 21.27 30.37
CA GLN A 176 -27.38 21.36 30.64
C GLN A 176 -27.75 20.92 32.07
N SER A 177 -26.97 20.01 32.64
CA SER A 177 -27.19 19.48 33.99
C SER A 177 -26.70 20.45 35.08
N GLU A 178 -25.68 21.26 34.79
CA GLU A 178 -25.13 22.28 35.69
C GLU A 178 -25.88 23.63 35.62
N GLY A 179 -26.71 23.82 34.58
CA GLY A 179 -27.55 25.01 34.38
C GLY A 179 -28.96 24.92 35.00
N GLN A 180 -29.27 23.83 35.72
CA GLN A 180 -30.48 23.64 36.53
C GLN A 180 -30.15 23.73 38.02
#